data_AF-A0A150Q923-F1
#
_entry.id   AF-A0A150Q923-F1
#
_cell.length_a   1.000
_cell.length_b   1.000
_cell.length_c   1.000
_cell.angle_alpha   90.00
_cell.angle_beta   90.00
_cell.angle_gamma   90.00
#
_symmetry.space_group_name_H-M   'P 1'
#
loop_
_entity.id
_entity.type
_entity.pdbx_description
1 polymer ?
#
loop_
_entity_poly.entity_id
_entity_poly.type
_entity_poly.pdbx_seq_one_letter_code
_entity_poly.pdbx_strand_id
1 'polypeptide(L)'
;MSEDPAVAALLSEYPPAAQQLTLRVRKLLLRIIPDVHEHVFPGWRIISFRMGDAQKHQICWLAPQRFGVNLGFEHGAELPDPGGLLTGDAKRARNVHIRSAKDVDVAK
;
A
#
# COMPACT_ATOMS: atom_id res chain seq x y z
N MET A 1 -14.21 2.37 12.79
CA MET A 1 -12.97 1.73 12.28
C MET A 1 -13.43 0.57 11.42
N SER A 2 -13.67 0.82 10.13
CA SER A 2 -14.31 -0.18 9.27
C SER A 2 -13.34 -1.32 8.99
N GLU A 3 -13.59 -2.46 9.60
CA GLU A 3 -13.06 -3.74 9.16
C GLU A 3 -13.70 -4.06 7.81
N ASP A 4 -12.95 -3.82 6.73
CA ASP A 4 -13.36 -4.26 5.40
C ASP A 4 -13.16 -5.79 5.35
N PRO A 5 -14.22 -6.59 5.17
CA PRO A 5 -14.12 -8.04 5.19
C PRO A 5 -13.21 -8.58 4.08
N ALA A 6 -13.08 -7.90 2.94
CA ALA A 6 -12.17 -8.29 1.87
C ALA A 6 -10.70 -8.06 2.28
N VAL A 7 -10.42 -6.97 3.00
CA VAL A 7 -9.08 -6.72 3.54
C VAL A 7 -8.73 -7.76 4.60
N ALA A 8 -9.66 -8.06 5.51
CA ALA A 8 -9.44 -9.08 6.54
C ALA A 8 -9.18 -10.46 5.93
N ALA A 9 -9.97 -10.84 4.91
CA ALA A 9 -9.78 -12.10 4.19
C ALA A 9 -8.40 -12.18 3.53
N LEU A 10 -7.97 -11.14 2.81
CA LEU A 10 -6.65 -11.08 2.17
C LEU A 10 -5.52 -11.20 3.20
N LEU A 11 -5.63 -10.49 4.33
CA LEU A 11 -4.59 -10.47 5.36
C LEU A 11 -4.50 -11.78 6.15
N SER A 12 -5.58 -12.55 6.24
CA SER A 12 -5.60 -13.82 6.98
C SER A 12 -4.54 -14.84 6.50
N GLU A 13 -4.09 -14.73 5.25
CA GLU A 13 -3.05 -15.58 4.66
C GLU A 13 -1.61 -15.21 5.08
N TYR A 14 -1.43 -14.09 5.79
CA TYR A 14 -0.11 -13.54 6.12
C TYR A 14 0.21 -13.64 7.61
N PRO A 15 1.50 -13.66 8.02
CA PRO A 15 1.87 -13.65 9.43
C PRO A 15 1.33 -12.42 10.19
N PRO A 16 1.00 -12.53 11.49
CA PRO A 16 0.40 -11.43 12.25
C PRO A 16 1.17 -10.10 12.17
N ALA A 17 2.51 -10.16 12.12
CA ALA A 17 3.35 -8.97 11.97
C ALA A 17 3.11 -8.24 10.63
N ALA A 18 2.97 -8.98 9.53
CA ALA A 18 2.69 -8.43 8.21
C ALA A 18 1.25 -7.87 8.13
N GLN A 19 0.29 -8.53 8.78
CA GLN A 19 -1.08 -8.04 8.89
C GLN A 19 -1.11 -6.67 9.61
N GLN A 20 -0.50 -6.60 10.80
CA GLN A 20 -0.44 -5.38 11.59
C GLN A 20 0.26 -4.24 10.84
N LEU A 21 1.38 -4.54 10.18
CA LEU A 21 2.10 -3.53 9.40
C LEU A 21 1.26 -3.05 8.21
N THR A 22 0.63 -3.96 7.47
CA THR A 22 -0.24 -3.58 6.34
C THR A 22 -1.39 -2.70 6.83
N LEU A 23 -2.05 -3.06 7.92
CA LEU A 23 -3.13 -2.25 8.50
C LEU A 23 -2.66 -0.87 8.95
N ARG A 24 -1.42 -0.76 9.46
CA ARG A 24 -0.83 0.54 9.84
C ARG A 24 -0.59 1.42 8.62
N VAL A 25 0.00 0.88 7.54
CA VAL A 25 0.22 1.64 6.30
C VAL A 25 -1.12 2.00 5.65
N ARG A 26 -2.07 1.06 5.61
CA ARG A 26 -3.44 1.30 5.14
C ARG A 26 -4.07 2.49 5.85
N LYS A 27 -4.05 2.50 7.19
CA LYS A 27 -4.60 3.58 8.00
C LYS A 27 -3.88 4.91 7.74
N LEU A 28 -2.58 4.88 7.47
CA LEU A 28 -1.82 6.07 7.10
C LEU A 28 -2.28 6.62 5.74
N LEU A 29 -2.39 5.78 4.72
CA LEU A 29 -2.83 6.18 3.37
C LEU A 29 -4.23 6.79 3.41
N LEU A 30 -5.18 6.13 4.08
CA LEU A 30 -6.55 6.64 4.28
C LEU A 30 -6.59 7.98 5.01
N ARG A 31 -5.58 8.30 5.83
CA ARG A 31 -5.50 9.56 6.57
C ARG A 31 -4.90 10.68 5.74
N ILE A 32 -3.88 10.41 4.93
CA ILE A 32 -3.12 11.46 4.22
C ILE A 32 -3.66 11.73 2.82
N ILE A 33 -4.45 10.82 2.25
CA ILE A 33 -4.98 10.94 0.90
C ILE A 33 -6.49 11.21 1.01
N PRO A 34 -6.95 12.45 0.79
CA PRO A 34 -8.37 12.76 0.79
C PRO A 34 -9.08 12.06 -0.37
N ASP A 35 -10.35 11.68 -0.18
CA ASP A 35 -11.22 11.07 -1.20
C ASP A 35 -10.64 9.83 -1.90
N VAL A 36 -9.78 9.07 -1.20
CA VAL A 36 -9.23 7.83 -1.69
C VAL A 36 -10.21 6.67 -1.51
N HIS A 37 -10.37 5.87 -2.55
CA HIS A 37 -11.17 4.65 -2.53
C HIS A 37 -10.25 3.43 -2.53
N GLU A 38 -10.54 2.48 -1.63
CA GLU A 38 -9.84 1.21 -1.56
C GLU A 38 -10.56 0.15 -2.38
N HIS A 39 -9.80 -0.67 -3.09
CA HIS A 39 -10.32 -1.86 -3.77
C HIS A 39 -9.37 -3.03 -3.59
N VAL A 40 -9.87 -4.13 -3.02
CA VAL A 40 -9.10 -5.37 -2.87
C VAL A 40 -9.15 -6.14 -4.18
N PHE A 41 -7.99 -6.53 -4.69
CA PHE A 41 -7.86 -7.47 -5.81
C PHE A 41 -7.31 -8.80 -5.29
N PRO A 42 -8.15 -9.77 -4.89
CA PRO A 42 -7.70 -11.02 -4.29
C PRO A 42 -6.76 -11.81 -5.20
N GLY A 43 -7.07 -11.89 -6.50
CA GLY A 43 -6.23 -12.60 -7.48
C GLY A 43 -4.83 -12.01 -7.64
N TRP A 44 -4.65 -10.72 -7.31
CA TRP A 44 -3.34 -10.04 -7.36
C TRP A 44 -2.74 -9.86 -5.96
N ARG A 45 -3.49 -10.25 -4.91
CA ARG A 45 -3.11 -10.11 -3.50
C ARG A 45 -2.73 -8.67 -3.13
N ILE A 46 -3.46 -7.69 -3.66
CA ILE A 46 -3.22 -6.27 -3.40
C ILE A 46 -4.46 -5.54 -2.88
N ILE A 47 -4.22 -4.47 -2.15
CA ILE A 47 -5.19 -3.44 -1.81
C ILE A 47 -4.83 -2.22 -2.65
N SER A 48 -5.64 -1.90 -3.64
CA SER A 48 -5.46 -0.76 -4.54
C SER A 48 -6.10 0.49 -3.95
N PHE A 49 -5.38 1.60 -4.00
CA PHE A 49 -5.86 2.93 -3.62
C PHE A 49 -6.07 3.74 -4.88
N ARG A 50 -7.28 4.26 -5.06
CA ARG A 50 -7.72 4.87 -6.31
C ARG A 50 -8.38 6.21 -6.06
N MET A 51 -8.21 7.15 -6.99
CA MET A 51 -8.78 8.50 -6.93
C MET A 51 -9.36 8.93 -8.28
N GLY A 52 -10.09 10.05 -8.28
CA GLY A 52 -10.65 10.70 -9.45
C GLY A 52 -11.97 10.10 -9.93
N ASP A 53 -12.47 10.63 -11.05
CA ASP A 53 -13.77 10.26 -11.61
C ASP A 53 -13.86 8.75 -11.88
N ALA A 54 -14.94 8.16 -11.36
CA ALA A 54 -15.20 6.72 -11.41
C ALA A 54 -14.06 5.84 -10.85
N GLN A 55 -13.21 6.39 -9.97
CA GLN A 55 -12.11 5.67 -9.30
C GLN A 55 -11.13 5.02 -10.29
N LYS A 56 -11.00 5.57 -11.51
CA LYS A 56 -10.20 4.91 -12.56
C LYS A 56 -8.69 4.98 -12.30
N HIS A 57 -8.22 6.00 -11.58
CA HIS A 57 -6.78 6.25 -11.42
C HIS A 57 -6.26 5.59 -10.16
N GLN A 58 -5.50 4.50 -10.32
CA GLN A 58 -4.78 3.89 -9.21
C GLN A 58 -3.56 4.76 -8.89
N ILE A 59 -3.46 5.21 -7.64
CA ILE A 59 -2.36 6.05 -7.18
C ILE A 59 -1.25 5.21 -6.54
N CYS A 60 -1.64 4.20 -5.76
CA CYS A 60 -0.74 3.27 -5.12
C CYS A 60 -1.46 1.98 -4.77
N TRP A 61 -0.71 0.97 -4.36
CA TRP A 61 -1.26 -0.27 -3.82
C TRP A 61 -0.42 -0.78 -2.66
N LEU A 62 -1.06 -1.51 -1.76
CA LEU A 62 -0.39 -2.34 -0.76
C LEU A 62 -0.40 -3.78 -1.20
N ALA A 63 0.78 -4.40 -1.25
CA ALA A 63 0.94 -5.83 -1.44
C ALA A 63 1.55 -6.42 -0.16
N PRO A 64 0.76 -7.05 0.72
CA PRO A 64 1.27 -7.71 1.91
C PRO A 64 2.30 -8.77 1.52
N GLN A 65 3.37 -8.87 2.30
CA GLN A 65 4.43 -9.85 2.11
C GLN A 65 4.59 -10.69 3.37
N ARG A 66 5.28 -11.83 3.29
CA ARG A 66 5.58 -12.64 4.49
C ARG A 66 6.42 -11.88 5.51
N PHE A 67 7.31 -11.00 5.01
CA PHE A 67 8.19 -10.14 5.80
C PHE A 67 7.96 -8.68 5.41
N GLY A 68 6.90 -8.07 5.95
CA GLY A 68 6.59 -6.66 5.73
C GLY A 68 5.49 -6.42 4.69
N VAL A 69 5.50 -5.24 4.08
CA VAL A 69 4.52 -4.83 3.05
C VAL A 69 5.18 -3.99 1.97
N ASN A 70 4.82 -4.24 0.72
CA ASN A 70 5.22 -3.38 -0.40
C ASN A 70 4.16 -2.31 -0.62
N LEU A 71 4.57 -1.05 -0.57
CA LEU A 71 3.78 0.09 -1.06
C LEU A 71 4.25 0.39 -2.49
N GLY A 72 3.43 0.07 -3.48
CA GLY A 72 3.75 0.31 -4.89
C GLY A 72 3.06 1.54 -5.46
N PHE A 73 3.71 2.16 -6.45
CA PHE A 73 3.22 3.33 -7.18
C PHE A 73 3.23 3.02 -8.68
N GLU A 74 2.12 3.30 -9.38
CA GLU A 74 1.98 2.95 -10.80
C GLU A 74 2.97 3.72 -11.68
N HIS A 75 3.17 4.99 -11.33
CA HIS A 75 4.11 5.93 -11.93
C HIS A 75 5.34 6.18 -11.05
N GLY A 76 5.73 5.17 -10.27
CA GLY A 76 6.82 5.32 -9.32
C GLY A 76 8.18 5.72 -9.93
N ALA A 77 8.45 5.40 -11.19
CA ALA A 77 9.68 5.80 -11.88
C ALA A 77 9.78 7.31 -12.13
N GLU A 78 8.66 8.03 -12.05
CA GLU A 78 8.57 9.50 -12.22
C GLU A 78 8.68 10.22 -10.87
N LEU A 79 8.64 9.49 -9.74
CA LEU A 79 8.73 10.07 -8.42
C LEU A 79 10.18 10.44 -8.06
N PRO A 80 10.42 11.63 -7.49
CA PRO A 80 11.70 11.96 -6.89
C PRO A 80 12.03 10.97 -5.77
N ASP A 81 13.23 10.39 -5.81
CA ASP A 81 13.71 9.46 -4.77
C ASP A 81 14.98 9.99 -4.07
N PRO A 82 14.90 11.09 -3.33
CA PRO A 82 16.05 11.64 -2.62
C PRO A 82 16.57 10.69 -1.52
N GLY A 83 15.73 9.75 -1.06
CA GLY A 83 16.07 8.80 -0.01
C GLY A 83 16.56 7.44 -0.51
N GLY A 84 16.55 7.18 -1.82
CA GLY A 84 16.91 5.87 -2.38
C GLY A 84 15.99 4.73 -1.92
N LEU A 85 14.72 5.03 -1.63
CA LEU A 85 13.75 4.09 -1.06
C LEU A 85 13.00 3.31 -2.13
N LEU A 86 12.96 3.81 -3.37
CA LEU A 86 12.21 3.19 -4.45
C LEU A 86 12.99 2.01 -5.02
N THR A 87 12.33 0.86 -5.06
CA THR A 87 12.85 -0.38 -5.62
C THR A 87 11.98 -0.87 -6.78
N GLY A 88 12.50 -1.85 -7.52
CA GLY A 88 11.81 -2.52 -8.63
C GLY A 88 12.24 -2.05 -10.02
N ASP A 89 12.21 -2.99 -10.97
CA ASP A 89 12.73 -2.79 -12.34
C ASP A 89 11.64 -2.67 -13.41
N ALA A 90 10.37 -2.58 -12.99
CA ALA A 90 9.26 -2.42 -13.91
C ALA A 90 9.38 -1.10 -14.68
N LYS A 91 8.85 -1.05 -15.91
CA LYS A 91 9.00 0.10 -16.82
C LYS A 91 8.53 1.44 -16.21
N ARG A 92 7.48 1.41 -15.40
CA ARG A 92 6.87 2.62 -14.78
C ARG A 92 6.69 2.50 -13.27
N ALA A 93 6.42 1.29 -12.79
CA ALA A 93 6.16 1.05 -11.38
C ALA A 93 7.44 1.05 -10.54
N ARG A 94 7.34 1.63 -9.34
CA ARG A 94 8.32 1.44 -8.25
C ARG A 94 7.59 1.08 -6.97
N ASN A 95 8.30 0.51 -6.02
CA ASN A 95 7.76 0.16 -4.71
C ASN A 95 8.69 0.57 -3.58
N VAL A 96 8.12 0.81 -2.40
CA VAL A 96 8.83 0.96 -1.14
C VAL A 96 8.55 -0.28 -0.32
N HIS A 97 9.60 -0.99 0.09
CA HIS A 97 9.46 -2.16 0.96
C HIS A 97 9.55 -1.76 2.42
N ILE A 98 8.40 -1.77 3.11
CA ILE A 98 8.26 -1.37 4.51
C ILE A 98 8.43 -2.62 5.36
N ARG A 99 9.48 -2.64 6.19
CA ARG A 99 9.86 -3.81 6.99
C ARG A 99 9.39 -3.70 8.43
N SER A 100 9.23 -2.49 8.94
CA SER A 100 8.89 -2.26 10.32
C SER A 100 7.92 -1.08 10.50
N ALA A 101 7.21 -1.07 11.63
CA ALA A 101 6.32 0.03 11.98
C ALA A 101 7.05 1.37 12.18
N LYS A 102 8.36 1.35 12.48
CA LYS A 102 9.20 2.54 12.62
C LYS A 102 9.40 3.27 11.28
N ASP A 103 9.27 2.54 10.17
CA ASP A 103 9.41 3.11 8.82
C ASP A 103 8.16 3.91 8.39
N VAL A 104 7.07 3.86 9.18
CA VAL A 104 5.74 4.39 8.85
C VAL A 104 5.37 5.59 9.73
N ASP A 105 6.32 6.14 10.48
CA ASP A 105 6.07 7.32 11.31
C ASP A 105 6.09 8.59 10.47
N VAL A 106 4.90 9.18 10.33
CA VAL A 106 4.76 10.52 9.76
C VAL A 106 4.87 11.50 10.92
N ALA A 107 5.89 12.37 10.87
CA ALA A 107 5.98 13.51 11.78
C ALA A 107 4.68 14.32 11.68
N LYS A 108 4.12 14.63 12.84
CA LYS A 108 2.80 15.25 13.00
C LYS A 108 2.74 16.63 12.34
#